data_AF-A0A4Q4GVT8-F1
#
_entry.id   AF-A0A4Q4GVT8-F1
#
_cell.length_a   1.000
_cell.length_b   1.000
_cell.length_c   1.000
_cell.angle_alpha   90.00
_cell.angle_beta   90.00
_cell.angle_gamma   90.00
#
_symmetry.space_group_name_H-M   'P 1'
#
loop_
_entity.id
_entity.type
_entity.pdbx_description
1 polymer ?
#
loop_
_entity_poly.entity_id
_entity_poly.type
_entity_poly.pdbx_seq_one_letter_code
_entity_poly.pdbx_strand_id
1 'polypeptide(L)'
;MHTLLKTLAVGILSTSFMAMPTAFAANKNADAQDENIEVTQHSVTNEELAAIYVLSDICPKLVKDNDAFEAGYARLLKDFLPESADPAAEIKKLAKEKSFKSVLKEAQSDAKKAGKEANTGVCEDVLNYQPQN
;
A
#
# COMPACT_ATOMS: atom_id res chain seq x y z
N MET A 1 -44.68 -30.32 12.01
CA MET A 1 -44.36 -31.62 11.36
C MET A 1 -42.96 -31.99 11.83
N HIS A 2 -42.85 -32.88 12.80
CA HIS A 2 -41.57 -33.46 13.23
C HIS A 2 -41.23 -34.61 12.30
N THR A 3 -40.02 -34.62 11.74
CA THR A 3 -39.32 -35.88 11.48
C THR A 3 -37.83 -35.70 11.75
N LEU A 4 -37.38 -36.36 12.80
CA LEU A 4 -35.99 -36.60 13.14
C LEU A 4 -35.49 -37.84 12.38
N LEU A 5 -34.16 -37.89 12.22
CA LEU A 5 -33.27 -39.06 12.31
C LEU A 5 -32.93 -39.87 11.04
N LYS A 6 -31.61 -39.91 10.73
CA LYS A 6 -30.69 -41.07 10.59
C LYS A 6 -29.67 -40.87 9.44
N THR A 7 -28.44 -40.42 9.73
CA THR A 7 -27.21 -41.16 10.10
C THR A 7 -26.33 -41.65 8.93
N LEU A 8 -25.03 -41.37 9.11
CA LEU A 8 -23.81 -42.14 8.79
C LEU A 8 -23.09 -41.97 7.43
N ALA A 9 -21.83 -41.54 7.55
CA ALA A 9 -20.59 -41.96 6.85
C ALA A 9 -19.70 -40.72 6.64
N VAL A 10 -18.88 -40.32 7.62
CA VAL A 10 -17.48 -40.76 7.80
C VAL A 10 -16.71 -40.79 6.48
N GLY A 11 -15.95 -39.73 6.24
CA GLY A 11 -14.91 -39.62 5.22
C GLY A 11 -13.86 -38.62 5.69
N ILE A 12 -13.08 -39.00 6.71
CA ILE A 12 -11.91 -38.24 7.16
C ILE A 12 -10.82 -38.49 6.11
N LEU A 13 -10.62 -37.53 5.20
CA LEU A 13 -9.45 -37.49 4.33
C LEU A 13 -8.28 -36.94 5.16
N SER A 14 -7.52 -37.86 5.75
CA SER A 14 -6.22 -37.57 6.38
C SER A 14 -5.23 -37.12 5.31
N THR A 15 -5.09 -35.82 5.09
CA THR A 15 -3.93 -35.25 4.40
C THR A 15 -2.81 -35.08 5.42
N SER A 16 -1.88 -36.01 5.41
CA SER A 16 -0.61 -35.93 6.15
C SER A 16 0.21 -34.77 5.61
N PHE A 17 0.06 -33.57 6.18
CA PHE A 17 1.06 -32.52 6.03
C PHE A 17 2.24 -32.86 6.95
N MET A 18 3.36 -33.28 6.34
CA MET A 18 4.64 -33.34 7.03
C MET A 18 5.03 -31.91 7.41
N ALA A 19 4.78 -31.54 8.67
CA ALA A 19 5.38 -30.37 9.28
C ALA A 19 6.89 -30.65 9.45
N MET A 20 7.72 -29.96 8.70
CA MET A 20 9.15 -29.85 9.01
C MET A 20 9.30 -28.86 10.17
N PRO A 21 9.88 -29.25 11.31
CA PRO A 21 10.33 -28.26 12.27
C PRO A 21 11.67 -27.70 11.77
N THR A 22 11.67 -26.48 11.23
CA THR A 22 12.89 -25.67 11.25
C THR A 22 13.12 -25.24 12.69
N ALA A 23 13.90 -26.03 13.41
CA ALA A 23 14.47 -25.62 14.67
C ALA A 23 15.43 -24.45 14.40
N PHE A 24 14.96 -23.21 14.61
CA PHE A 24 15.87 -22.11 14.88
C PHE A 24 16.45 -22.36 16.27
N ALA A 25 17.72 -22.77 16.30
CA ALA A 25 18.50 -22.80 17.51
C ALA A 25 18.54 -21.38 18.09
N ALA A 26 17.79 -21.17 19.18
CA ALA A 26 17.98 -20.03 20.06
C ALA A 26 19.36 -20.17 20.71
N ASN A 27 20.40 -19.63 20.06
CA ASN A 27 21.66 -19.40 20.72
C ASN A 27 21.45 -18.25 21.70
N LYS A 28 21.31 -18.60 22.98
CA LYS A 28 21.37 -17.66 24.09
C LYS A 28 22.78 -17.08 24.14
N ASN A 29 23.00 -15.98 23.44
CA ASN A 29 23.93 -14.96 23.89
C ASN A 29 23.07 -13.79 24.39
N ALA A 30 22.98 -13.71 25.71
CA ALA A 30 22.47 -12.55 26.39
C ALA A 30 23.49 -11.42 26.20
N ASP A 31 23.25 -10.57 25.20
CA ASP A 31 23.72 -9.20 25.20
C ASP A 31 22.48 -8.33 25.16
N ALA A 32 22.02 -7.95 26.36
CA ALA A 32 21.11 -6.85 26.54
C ALA A 32 21.87 -5.57 26.17
N GLN A 33 21.84 -5.22 24.89
CA GLN A 33 22.23 -3.90 24.40
C GLN A 33 20.99 -3.27 23.79
N ASP A 34 20.43 -2.32 24.54
CA ASP A 34 19.68 -1.16 24.07
C ASP A 34 18.99 -1.35 22.71
N GLU A 35 17.76 -1.87 22.73
CA GLU A 35 16.87 -1.74 21.57
C GLU A 35 16.44 -0.28 21.44
N ASN A 36 17.38 0.57 21.04
CA ASN A 36 17.06 1.70 20.21
C ASN A 36 16.51 1.08 18.92
N ILE A 37 15.18 0.85 18.87
CA ILE A 37 14.51 0.58 17.62
C ILE A 37 14.70 1.86 16.81
N GLU A 38 15.80 1.90 16.07
CA GLU A 38 16.03 2.86 15.02
C GLU A 38 14.80 2.72 14.11
N VAL A 39 13.87 3.65 14.27
CA VAL A 39 12.75 3.84 13.37
C VAL A 39 13.40 4.05 12.02
N THR A 40 13.47 2.98 11.21
CA THR A 40 14.12 3.03 9.92
C THR A 40 13.40 4.11 9.12
N GLN A 41 14.05 5.26 8.93
CA GLN A 41 13.53 6.32 8.11
C GLN A 41 13.40 5.74 6.71
N HIS A 42 12.19 5.34 6.34
CA HIS A 42 11.92 4.85 4.99
C HIS A 42 12.21 6.00 4.04
N SER A 43 13.25 5.85 3.22
CA SER A 43 13.52 6.79 2.16
C SER A 43 12.44 6.65 1.09
N VAL A 44 11.77 7.75 0.76
CA VAL A 44 10.78 7.77 -0.32
C VAL A 44 11.42 7.35 -1.64
N THR A 45 10.82 6.35 -2.28
CA THR A 45 11.27 5.75 -3.54
C THR A 45 10.61 6.41 -4.75
N ASN A 46 11.20 6.22 -5.94
CA ASN A 46 10.60 6.73 -7.18
C ASN A 46 9.29 6.01 -7.53
N GLU A 47 9.17 4.75 -7.13
CA GLU A 47 7.98 3.92 -7.29
C GLU A 47 6.80 4.48 -6.47
N GLU A 48 7.05 4.87 -5.22
CA GLU A 48 6.04 5.52 -4.37
C GLU A 48 5.61 6.86 -4.95
N LEU A 49 6.56 7.70 -5.38
CA LEU A 49 6.23 8.98 -6.04
C LEU A 49 5.49 8.75 -7.37
N ALA A 50 5.82 7.69 -8.12
CA ALA A 50 5.13 7.37 -9.36
C ALA A 50 3.68 6.96 -9.11
N ALA A 51 3.45 6.13 -8.08
CA ALA A 51 2.12 5.75 -7.65
C ALA A 51 1.30 6.98 -7.22
N ILE A 52 1.87 7.85 -6.38
CA ILE A 52 1.23 9.10 -5.95
C ILE A 52 0.90 9.96 -7.17
N TYR A 53 1.83 10.18 -8.09
CA TYR A 53 1.57 10.97 -9.30
C TYR A 53 0.39 10.42 -10.13
N VAL A 54 0.28 9.09 -10.27
CA VAL A 54 -0.83 8.46 -11.02
C VAL A 54 -2.20 8.75 -10.41
N LEU A 55 -2.28 8.94 -9.09
CA LEU A 55 -3.54 9.28 -8.41
C LEU A 55 -4.13 10.59 -8.96
N SER A 56 -3.30 11.57 -9.30
CA SER A 56 -3.75 12.84 -9.89
C SER A 56 -4.43 12.69 -11.27
N ASP A 57 -4.16 11.60 -12.01
CA ASP A 57 -4.77 11.35 -13.32
C ASP A 57 -6.09 10.56 -13.21
N ILE A 58 -6.13 9.61 -12.28
CA ILE A 58 -7.26 8.66 -12.18
C ILE A 58 -8.33 9.12 -11.19
N CYS A 59 -7.96 9.72 -10.07
CA CYS A 59 -8.87 10.00 -8.97
C CYS A 59 -9.92 11.08 -9.25
N PRO A 60 -9.65 12.16 -10.00
CA PRO A 60 -10.67 13.17 -10.32
C PRO A 60 -11.90 12.64 -11.07
N LYS A 61 -11.82 11.42 -11.61
CA LYS A 61 -12.92 10.72 -12.31
C LYS A 61 -13.60 9.67 -11.44
N LEU A 62 -13.05 9.37 -10.26
CA LEU A 62 -13.47 8.28 -9.38
C LEU A 62 -14.10 8.79 -8.09
N VAL A 63 -13.75 9.99 -7.65
CA VAL A 63 -14.34 10.63 -6.45
C VAL A 63 -15.49 11.58 -6.80
N LYS A 64 -16.30 11.92 -5.81
CA LYS A 64 -17.42 12.88 -5.95
C LYS A 64 -17.02 14.32 -5.65
N ASP A 65 -16.00 14.52 -4.83
CA ASP A 65 -15.54 15.83 -4.38
C ASP A 65 -14.08 16.03 -4.79
N ASN A 66 -13.90 16.73 -5.90
CA ASN A 66 -12.57 17.02 -6.43
C ASN A 66 -11.80 18.01 -5.56
N ASP A 67 -12.48 18.95 -4.91
CA ASP A 67 -11.81 19.95 -4.08
C ASP A 67 -11.23 19.28 -2.81
N ALA A 68 -11.99 18.36 -2.20
CA ALA A 68 -11.51 17.55 -1.11
C ALA A 68 -10.35 16.63 -1.53
N PHE A 69 -10.44 16.02 -2.72
CA PHE A 69 -9.34 15.24 -3.28
C PHE A 69 -8.07 16.06 -3.49
N GLU A 70 -8.15 17.23 -4.13
CA GLU A 70 -6.99 18.09 -4.35
C GLU A 70 -6.35 18.52 -3.02
N ALA A 71 -7.17 18.82 -2.00
CA ALA A 71 -6.67 19.15 -0.67
C ALA A 71 -5.98 17.95 0.01
N GLY A 72 -6.54 16.75 -0.09
CA GLY A 72 -5.95 15.52 0.44
C GLY A 72 -4.68 15.11 -0.28
N TYR A 73 -4.68 15.21 -1.62
CA TYR A 73 -3.53 14.96 -2.46
C TYR A 73 -2.38 15.93 -2.18
N ALA A 74 -2.66 17.22 -1.94
CA ALA A 74 -1.65 18.19 -1.54
C ALA A 74 -0.98 17.84 -0.19
N ARG A 75 -1.76 17.33 0.77
CA ARG A 75 -1.23 16.85 2.06
C ARG A 75 -0.38 15.60 1.87
N LEU A 76 -0.86 14.62 1.10
CA LEU A 76 -0.11 13.42 0.75
C LEU A 76 1.23 13.75 0.09
N LEU A 77 1.24 14.69 -0.87
CA LEU A 77 2.47 15.14 -1.49
C LEU A 77 3.44 15.78 -0.50
N LYS A 78 2.95 16.51 0.50
CA LYS A 78 3.82 17.12 1.51
C LYS A 78 4.48 16.07 2.39
N ASP A 79 3.78 14.99 2.74
CA ASP A 79 4.33 13.91 3.55
C ASP A 79 5.43 13.13 2.80
N PHE A 80 5.29 12.98 1.48
CA PHE A 80 6.28 12.28 0.63
C PHE A 80 7.37 13.18 0.03
N LEU A 81 7.18 14.50 0.03
CA LEU A 81 8.16 15.50 -0.40
C LEU A 81 8.28 16.62 0.66
N PRO A 82 8.69 16.30 1.90
CA PRO A 82 8.65 17.23 3.04
C PRO A 82 9.57 18.44 2.86
N GLU A 83 10.71 18.25 2.18
CA GLU A 83 11.67 19.33 1.91
C GLU A 83 11.27 20.23 0.73
N SER A 84 10.23 19.83 -0.02
CA SER A 84 9.76 20.62 -1.16
C SER A 84 8.95 21.83 -0.69
N ALA A 85 9.27 22.99 -1.28
CA ALA A 85 8.47 24.20 -1.15
C ALA A 85 7.19 24.14 -1.98
N ASP A 86 7.18 23.35 -3.06
CA ASP A 86 6.02 23.10 -3.92
C ASP A 86 6.03 21.62 -4.38
N PRO A 87 5.54 20.70 -3.51
CA PRO A 87 5.50 19.28 -3.80
C PRO A 87 4.79 18.92 -5.11
N ALA A 88 3.73 19.68 -5.45
CA ALA A 88 2.94 19.44 -6.66
C ALA A 88 3.72 19.80 -7.93
N ALA A 89 4.47 20.91 -7.92
CA ALA A 89 5.36 21.25 -9.02
C ALA A 89 6.54 20.27 -9.12
N GLU A 90 7.10 19.84 -7.99
CA GLU A 90 8.23 18.92 -7.94
C GLU A 90 7.90 17.55 -8.51
N ILE A 91 6.82 16.92 -8.06
CA ILE A 91 6.41 15.61 -8.58
C ILE A 91 6.05 15.67 -10.07
N LYS A 92 5.48 16.79 -10.54
CA LYS A 92 5.19 17.03 -11.96
C LYS A 92 6.45 17.21 -12.79
N LYS A 93 7.51 17.78 -12.22
CA LYS A 93 8.83 17.85 -12.85
C LYS A 93 9.43 16.45 -12.93
N LEU A 94 9.41 15.70 -11.83
CA LEU A 94 9.93 14.35 -11.74
C LEU A 94 9.26 13.41 -12.76
N ALA A 95 7.94 13.51 -12.94
CA ALA A 95 7.18 12.75 -13.94
C ALA A 95 7.68 12.93 -15.40
N LYS A 96 8.43 14.00 -15.70
CA LYS A 96 9.00 14.27 -17.03
C LYS A 96 10.43 13.73 -17.19
N GLU A 97 11.10 13.43 -16.10
CA GLU A 97 12.49 12.96 -16.10
C GLU A 97 12.62 11.59 -16.75
N LYS A 98 13.71 11.38 -17.50
CA LYS A 98 13.92 10.11 -18.23
C LYS A 98 14.02 8.91 -17.29
N SER A 99 14.67 9.09 -16.14
CA SER A 99 14.82 8.06 -15.11
C SER A 99 13.48 7.63 -14.51
N PHE A 100 12.50 8.53 -14.46
CA PHE A 100 11.20 8.27 -13.84
C PHE A 100 10.20 7.59 -14.77
N LYS A 101 10.43 7.61 -16.09
CA LYS A 101 9.47 7.08 -17.07
C LYS A 101 9.19 5.58 -16.92
N SER A 102 10.16 4.80 -16.45
CA SER A 102 9.95 3.35 -16.28
C SER A 102 8.96 3.08 -15.16
N VAL A 103 9.24 3.62 -13.97
CA VAL A 103 8.38 3.46 -12.78
C VAL A 103 7.01 4.12 -12.97
N LEU A 104 6.93 5.24 -13.69
CA LEU A 104 5.65 5.86 -14.03
C LEU A 104 4.77 4.95 -14.90
N LYS A 105 5.35 4.28 -15.89
CA LYS A 105 4.60 3.33 -16.73
C LYS A 105 4.13 2.12 -15.93
N GLU A 106 4.94 1.66 -14.98
CA GLU A 106 4.59 0.56 -14.09
C GLU A 106 3.41 0.95 -13.19
N ALA A 107 3.50 2.08 -12.49
CA ALA A 107 2.41 2.61 -11.66
C ALA A 107 1.10 2.80 -12.46
N GLN A 108 1.17 3.31 -13.70
CA GLN A 108 0.01 3.42 -14.59
C GLN A 108 -0.57 2.06 -14.96
N SER A 109 0.29 1.08 -15.24
CA SER A 109 -0.11 -0.30 -15.56
C SER A 109 -0.80 -0.94 -14.36
N ASP A 110 -0.27 -0.73 -13.17
CA ASP A 110 -0.80 -1.32 -11.94
C ASP A 110 -2.13 -0.70 -11.52
N ALA A 111 -2.26 0.62 -11.62
CA ALA A 111 -3.56 1.29 -11.47
C ALA A 111 -4.58 0.71 -12.48
N LYS A 112 -4.19 0.52 -13.75
CA LYS A 112 -5.08 -0.08 -14.74
C LYS A 112 -5.50 -1.51 -14.39
N LYS A 113 -4.56 -2.35 -13.91
CA LYS A 113 -4.83 -3.73 -13.49
C LYS A 113 -5.71 -3.81 -12.26
N ALA A 114 -5.53 -2.91 -11.29
CA ALA A 114 -6.32 -2.84 -10.07
C ALA A 114 -7.81 -2.59 -10.36
N GLY A 115 -8.10 -1.85 -11.44
CA GLY A 115 -9.46 -1.63 -11.91
C GLY A 115 -10.22 -0.59 -11.10
N LYS A 116 -11.45 -0.29 -11.53
CA LYS A 116 -12.19 0.88 -11.04
C LYS A 116 -12.45 0.81 -9.54
N GLU A 117 -12.91 -0.31 -9.03
CA GLU A 117 -13.32 -0.47 -7.62
C GLU A 117 -12.13 -0.26 -6.67
N ALA A 118 -11.02 -0.95 -6.90
CA ALA A 118 -9.83 -0.81 -6.07
C ALA A 118 -9.26 0.62 -6.11
N ASN A 119 -9.17 1.22 -7.30
CA ASN A 119 -8.71 2.61 -7.41
C ASN A 119 -9.68 3.58 -6.73
N THR A 120 -11.00 3.34 -6.77
CA THR A 120 -11.97 4.20 -6.08
C THR A 120 -11.70 4.21 -4.58
N GLY A 121 -11.44 3.04 -3.96
CA GLY A 121 -11.06 2.96 -2.55
C GLY A 121 -9.83 3.80 -2.21
N VAL A 122 -8.74 3.62 -2.98
CA VAL A 122 -7.52 4.42 -2.79
C VAL A 122 -7.78 5.92 -2.98
N CYS A 123 -8.59 6.30 -3.96
CA CYS A 123 -8.92 7.71 -4.19
C CYS A 123 -9.76 8.31 -3.06
N GLU A 124 -10.66 7.53 -2.45
CA GLU A 124 -11.39 7.95 -1.25
C GLU A 124 -10.46 8.08 -0.04
N ASP A 125 -9.44 7.22 0.09
CA ASP A 125 -8.42 7.37 1.13
C ASP A 125 -7.62 8.66 0.95
N VAL A 126 -7.26 9.01 -0.30
CA VAL A 126 -6.56 10.27 -0.61
C VAL A 126 -7.45 11.47 -0.34
N LEU A 127 -8.72 11.41 -0.74
CA LEU A 127 -9.71 12.46 -0.46
C LEU A 127 -9.82 12.75 1.03
N ASN A 128 -9.81 11.70 1.85
CA ASN A 128 -9.90 11.81 3.30
C ASN A 128 -8.54 11.93 4.01
N TYR A 129 -7.43 12.01 3.25
CA TYR A 129 -6.08 11.91 3.79
C TYR A 129 -5.81 12.96 4.86
N GLN A 130 -5.33 12.49 6.02
CA GLN A 130 -4.85 13.33 7.11
C GLN A 130 -3.33 13.13 7.24
N PRO A 131 -2.55 14.21 7.46
CA PRO A 131 -1.11 14.08 7.66
C PRO A 131 -0.82 13.21 8.87
N GLN A 132 0.21 12.37 8.77
CA GLN A 132 0.66 11.53 9.87
C GLN A 132 1.56 12.34 10.82
N ASN A 133 0.96 13.27 11.58
CA ASN A 133 1.64 14.09 12.60
C ASN A 133 1.41 13.55 14.01
#